data_AF-A0A822AYC8-F1
#
_entry.id   AF-A0A822AYC8-F1
#
_cell.length_a   1.000
_cell.length_b   1.000
_cell.length_c   1.000
_cell.angle_alpha   90.00
_cell.angle_beta   90.00
_cell.angle_gamma   90.00
#
_symmetry.space_group_name_H-M   'P 1'
#
loop_
_entity.id
_entity.type
_entity.pdbx_description
1 polymer ?
#
loop_
_entity_poly.entity_id
_entity_poly.type
_entity_poly.pdbx_seq_one_letter_code
_entity_poly.pdbx_strand_id
1 'polypeptide(L)'
;NGVVVGVRSDDQTARCKSVICDPSYASNKVKIVGQVIRAICLLRHPVNVGSSTAPGSIQIIIPQKQVQRHNDIYVCCMGQTNMVTPKDCFFITSSYDATTHFESTCLDILDVYRRYMGEPFDFSKVTRGLDVDDNQDGAH
;
A
#
# COMPACT_ATOMS: atom_id res chain seq x y z
N ASN A 1 24.63 22.77 22.11
CA ASN A 1 23.29 23.41 22.19
C ASN A 1 22.15 22.62 21.52
N GLY A 2 22.29 21.32 21.21
CA GLY A 2 21.17 20.53 20.65
C GLY A 2 20.64 20.99 19.27
N VAL A 3 21.32 21.95 18.64
CA VAL A 3 20.99 22.49 17.31
C VAL A 3 21.75 21.71 16.25
N VAL A 4 21.12 21.50 15.10
CA VAL A 4 21.75 20.85 13.95
C VAL A 4 22.88 21.71 13.39
N VAL A 5 23.96 21.06 12.96
CA VAL A 5 25.14 21.74 12.38
C VAL A 5 25.56 21.15 11.03
N GLY A 6 24.94 20.04 10.64
CA GLY A 6 25.25 19.32 9.42
C GLY A 6 24.73 17.89 9.44
N VAL A 7 24.92 17.21 8.31
CA VAL A 7 24.71 15.77 8.14
C VAL A 7 26.05 15.15 7.80
N ARG A 8 26.36 13.99 8.40
CA ARG A 8 27.56 13.21 8.10
C ARG A 8 27.15 11.93 7.37
N SER A 9 27.76 11.66 6.22
CA SER A 9 27.69 10.38 5.51
C SER A 9 29.12 9.87 5.40
N ASP A 10 29.40 8.73 6.01
CA ASP A 10 30.75 8.18 6.15
C ASP A 10 31.72 9.23 6.73
N ASP A 11 32.81 9.51 6.02
CA ASP A 11 33.84 10.48 6.42
C ASP A 11 33.53 11.92 5.97
N GLN A 12 32.46 12.13 5.20
CA GLN A 12 32.11 13.45 4.66
C GLN A 12 31.03 14.12 5.49
N THR A 13 31.20 15.43 5.72
CA THR A 13 30.23 16.25 6.47
C THR A 13 29.76 17.44 5.65
N ALA A 14 28.46 17.48 5.37
CA ALA A 14 27.80 18.65 4.79
C ALA A 14 27.23 19.53 5.92
N ARG A 15 27.73 20.75 6.08
CA ARG A 15 27.24 21.68 7.10
C ARG A 15 25.98 22.40 6.66
N CYS A 16 25.03 22.58 7.57
CA CYS A 16 23.79 23.31 7.32
C CYS A 16 23.24 23.92 8.62
N LYS A 17 22.35 24.91 8.47
CA LYS A 17 21.66 25.56 9.60
C LYS A 17 20.34 24.88 9.97
N SER A 18 19.79 24.11 9.04
CA SER A 18 18.51 23.39 9.16
C SER A 18 18.60 22.06 8.42
N VAL A 19 17.89 21.04 8.92
CA VAL A 19 17.71 19.74 8.25
C VAL A 19 16.22 19.44 8.20
N ILE A 20 15.76 19.03 7.03
CA ILE A 20 14.41 18.46 6.83
C ILE A 20 14.65 16.98 6.54
N CYS A 21 13.95 16.13 7.28
CA CYS A 21 14.04 14.68 7.12
C CYS A 21 12.70 14.04 7.50
N ASP A 22 12.47 12.83 7.01
CA ASP A 22 11.32 12.03 7.42
C ASP A 22 11.56 11.38 8.80
N PRO A 23 10.51 10.86 9.46
CA PRO A 23 10.61 10.24 10.78
C PRO A 23 11.69 9.15 10.92
N SER A 24 12.08 8.43 9.85
CA SER A 24 13.06 7.36 9.93
C SER A 24 14.46 7.85 10.31
N TYR A 25 14.80 9.10 9.99
CA TYR A 25 16.10 9.72 10.32
C TYR A 25 16.12 10.36 11.72
N ALA A 26 14.96 10.47 12.38
CA ALA A 26 14.82 11.11 13.67
C ALA A 26 13.81 10.37 14.56
N SER A 27 13.92 9.04 14.63
CA SER A 27 12.99 8.15 15.34
C SER A 27 12.82 8.51 16.82
N ASN A 28 13.86 9.07 17.46
CA ASN A 28 13.84 9.55 18.83
C ASN A 28 13.20 10.94 19.01
N LYS A 29 12.78 11.60 17.93
CA LYS A 29 12.13 12.92 17.93
C LYS A 29 10.70 12.88 17.38
N VAL A 30 10.14 11.69 17.20
CA VAL A 30 8.78 11.47 16.69
C VAL A 30 7.98 10.53 17.60
N LYS A 31 6.66 10.49 17.41
CA LYS A 31 5.75 9.55 18.08
C LYS A 31 4.87 8.87 17.04
N ILE A 32 4.52 7.61 17.28
CA ILE A 32 3.52 6.89 16.47
C ILE A 32 2.14 7.51 16.77
N VAL A 33 1.40 7.86 15.71
CA VAL A 33 0.07 8.49 15.82
C VAL A 33 -1.07 7.64 15.28
N GLY A 34 -0.76 6.56 14.57
CA GLY A 34 -1.73 5.67 13.93
C GLY A 34 -1.03 4.62 13.06
N GLN A 35 -1.81 3.72 12.47
CA GLN A 35 -1.32 2.65 11.60
C GLN A 35 -2.20 2.55 10.36
N VAL A 36 -1.63 2.75 9.18
CA VAL A 36 -2.35 2.62 7.91
C VAL A 36 -2.00 1.30 7.25
N ILE A 37 -3.02 0.54 6.87
CA ILE A 37 -2.84 -0.65 6.06
C ILE A 37 -2.97 -0.25 4.59
N ARG A 38 -2.09 -0.81 3.74
CA ARG A 38 -2.18 -0.67 2.29
C ARG A 38 -2.17 -2.04 1.63
N ALA A 39 -3.23 -2.37 0.91
CA ALA A 39 -3.32 -3.58 0.10
C ALA A 39 -3.06 -3.22 -1.37
N ILE A 40 -2.11 -3.90 -1.99
CA ILE A 40 -1.77 -3.73 -3.40
C ILE A 40 -2.28 -4.94 -4.17
N CYS A 41 -3.15 -4.71 -5.16
CA CYS A 41 -3.70 -5.75 -6.02
C CYS A 41 -3.34 -5.46 -7.49
N LEU A 42 -2.90 -6.48 -8.20
CA LEU A 42 -2.69 -6.43 -9.65
C LEU A 42 -3.88 -7.10 -10.34
N LEU A 43 -4.59 -6.36 -11.20
CA LEU A 43 -5.69 -6.90 -11.99
C LEU A 43 -5.30 -7.01 -13.46
N ARG A 44 -5.86 -8.01 -14.14
CA ARG A 44 -5.70 -8.20 -15.60
C ARG A 44 -6.86 -7.62 -16.42
N HIS A 45 -7.77 -6.91 -15.76
CA HIS A 45 -8.90 -6.25 -16.37
C HIS A 45 -9.26 -5.00 -15.57
N PRO A 46 -9.95 -4.03 -16.20
CA PRO A 46 -10.37 -2.83 -15.50
C PRO A 46 -11.40 -3.13 -14.41
N VAL A 47 -11.48 -2.22 -13.43
CA VAL A 47 -12.54 -2.22 -12.42
C VAL A 47 -13.88 -1.89 -13.10
N ASN A 48 -14.90 -2.70 -12.82
CA ASN A 48 -16.23 -2.44 -13.34
C ASN A 48 -16.91 -1.35 -12.50
N VAL A 49 -17.19 -0.22 -13.14
CA VAL A 49 -17.81 0.97 -12.51
C VAL A 49 -19.18 1.29 -13.12
N GLY A 50 -19.77 0.35 -13.85
CA GLY A 50 -21.07 0.53 -14.52
C GLY A 50 -21.04 1.50 -15.71
N SER A 51 -19.86 1.81 -16.24
CA SER A 51 -19.66 2.65 -17.43
C SER A 51 -19.43 1.79 -18.67
N SER A 52 -19.90 2.25 -19.84
CA SER A 52 -19.61 1.62 -21.14
C SER A 52 -18.14 1.68 -21.53
N THR A 53 -17.38 2.60 -20.94
CA THR A 53 -15.92 2.74 -21.10
C THR A 53 -15.23 2.58 -19.75
N ALA A 54 -14.25 1.69 -19.68
CA ALA A 54 -13.43 1.52 -18.50
C ALA A 54 -12.54 2.74 -18.25
N PRO A 55 -12.51 3.31 -17.02
CA PRO A 55 -11.63 4.42 -16.71
C PRO A 55 -10.16 3.96 -16.65
N GLY A 56 -9.23 4.76 -17.18
CA GLY A 56 -7.79 4.49 -17.10
C GLY A 56 -7.21 4.66 -15.68
N SER A 57 -7.89 5.44 -14.85
CA SER A 57 -7.64 5.55 -13.40
C SER A 57 -8.93 5.90 -12.68
N ILE A 58 -9.09 5.46 -11.43
CA ILE A 58 -10.27 5.80 -10.61
C ILE A 58 -9.90 5.85 -9.13
N GLN A 59 -10.48 6.82 -8.42
CA GLN A 59 -10.52 6.84 -6.96
C GLN A 59 -11.92 6.46 -6.50
N ILE A 60 -12.00 5.51 -5.58
CA ILE A 60 -13.24 5.06 -4.95
C ILE A 60 -13.13 5.28 -3.44
N ILE A 61 -14.16 5.86 -2.86
CA ILE A 61 -14.27 6.10 -1.42
C ILE A 61 -15.42 5.21 -0.93
N ILE A 62 -15.15 4.38 0.08
CA ILE A 62 -16.16 3.60 0.78
C ILE A 62 -16.31 4.25 2.16
N PRO A 63 -17.37 5.06 2.37
CA PRO A 63 -17.59 5.75 3.62
C PRO A 63 -17.71 4.77 4.79
N GLN A 64 -17.10 5.12 5.91
CA GLN A 64 -17.03 4.30 7.11
C GLN A 64 -18.40 3.76 7.57
N LYS A 65 -19.47 4.56 7.42
CA LYS A 65 -20.84 4.18 7.82
C LYS A 65 -21.44 3.09 6.92
N GLN A 66 -21.02 2.97 5.67
CA GLN A 66 -21.51 1.93 4.75
C GLN A 66 -20.92 0.55 5.06
N VAL A 67 -19.86 0.51 5.86
CA VAL A 67 -19.14 -0.72 6.24
C VAL A 67 -19.00 -0.85 7.76
N GLN A 68 -19.74 -0.06 8.54
CA GLN A 68 -19.75 -0.09 10.01
C GLN A 68 -18.35 0.09 10.64
N ARG A 69 -17.57 1.03 10.10
CA ARG A 69 -16.22 1.40 10.55
C ARG A 69 -16.18 2.82 11.11
N HIS A 70 -15.02 3.18 11.65
CA HIS A 70 -14.69 4.53 12.11
C HIS A 70 -13.86 5.35 11.10
N ASN A 71 -13.31 4.69 10.09
CA ASN A 71 -12.47 5.31 9.07
C ASN A 71 -12.95 4.87 7.68
N ASP A 72 -12.91 5.79 6.73
CA ASP A 72 -13.26 5.52 5.33
C ASP A 72 -12.19 4.62 4.69
N ILE A 73 -12.58 3.85 3.69
CA ILE A 73 -11.65 3.06 2.87
C ILE A 73 -11.47 3.78 1.54
N TYR A 74 -10.22 4.01 1.18
CA TYR A 74 -9.85 4.57 -0.12
C TYR A 74 -9.33 3.47 -1.02
N VAL A 75 -9.74 3.48 -2.28
CA VAL A 75 -9.24 2.58 -3.32
C VAL A 75 -8.80 3.44 -4.51
N CYS A 76 -7.53 3.38 -4.87
CA CYS A 76 -6.98 4.07 -6.03
C CYS A 76 -6.54 3.02 -7.06
N CYS A 77 -7.16 3.08 -8.24
CA CYS A 77 -6.83 2.25 -9.39
C CYS A 77 -6.08 3.09 -10.42
N MET A 78 -4.95 2.57 -10.88
CA MET A 78 -4.09 3.18 -11.90
C MET A 78 -3.70 2.12 -12.93
N GLY A 79 -3.47 2.52 -14.17
CA GLY A 79 -3.13 1.58 -15.25
C GLY A 79 -2.08 2.11 -16.22
N GLN A 80 -2.01 1.50 -17.39
CA GLN A 80 -1.09 1.88 -18.46
C GLN A 80 -1.22 3.37 -18.85
N THR A 81 -2.42 3.95 -18.77
CA THR A 81 -2.66 5.38 -19.05
C THR A 81 -1.83 6.32 -18.17
N ASN A 82 -1.36 5.84 -17.02
CA ASN A 82 -0.50 6.56 -16.10
C ASN A 82 0.97 6.10 -16.17
N MET A 83 1.30 5.17 -17.08
CA MET A 83 2.64 4.59 -17.26
C MET A 83 3.19 3.89 -16.00
N VAL A 84 2.31 3.37 -15.14
CA VAL A 84 2.70 2.67 -13.90
C VAL A 84 2.63 1.16 -14.00
N THR A 85 1.99 0.62 -15.04
CA THR A 85 1.82 -0.82 -15.29
C THR A 85 1.96 -1.15 -16.77
N PRO A 86 2.30 -2.41 -17.11
CA PRO A 86 2.18 -2.93 -18.46
C PRO A 86 0.74 -2.82 -19.00
N LYS A 87 0.59 -2.96 -20.32
CA LYS A 87 -0.72 -3.02 -20.97
C LYS A 87 -1.60 -4.11 -20.35
N ASP A 88 -2.88 -3.81 -20.18
CA ASP A 88 -3.90 -4.69 -19.59
C ASP A 88 -3.63 -5.12 -18.13
N CYS A 89 -2.68 -4.47 -17.46
CA CYS A 89 -2.45 -4.63 -16.02
C CYS A 89 -2.89 -3.36 -15.29
N PHE A 90 -3.64 -3.52 -14.20
CA PHE A 90 -4.11 -2.43 -13.35
C PHE A 90 -3.58 -2.63 -11.94
N PHE A 91 -3.15 -1.54 -11.33
CA PHE A 91 -2.70 -1.47 -9.95
C PHE A 91 -3.82 -0.89 -9.10
N ILE A 92 -4.22 -1.60 -8.06
CA ILE A 92 -5.16 -1.12 -7.06
C ILE A 92 -4.46 -1.04 -5.73
N THR A 93 -4.43 0.16 -5.14
CA THR A 93 -4.09 0.33 -3.73
C THR A 93 -5.35 0.62 -2.94
N SER A 94 -5.60 -0.16 -1.89
CA SER A 94 -6.59 0.21 -0.88
C SER A 94 -5.88 0.64 0.39
N SER A 95 -6.25 1.79 0.96
CA SER A 95 -5.69 2.28 2.22
C SER A 95 -6.74 2.75 3.20
N TYR A 96 -6.54 2.44 4.47
CA TYR A 96 -7.31 3.01 5.58
C TYR A 96 -6.51 2.91 6.89
N ASP A 97 -6.88 3.72 7.87
CA ASP A 97 -6.32 3.68 9.22
C ASP A 97 -6.95 2.51 10.00
N ALA A 98 -6.12 1.52 10.30
CA ALA A 98 -6.54 0.27 10.91
C ALA A 98 -6.52 0.39 12.42
N THR A 99 -7.71 0.29 13.03
CA THR A 99 -7.82 0.02 14.46
C THR A 99 -7.46 -1.46 14.70
N THR A 100 -6.16 -1.74 14.77
CA THR A 100 -5.48 -2.91 15.37
C THR A 100 -5.87 -4.35 15.01
N HIS A 101 -6.89 -4.63 14.19
CA HIS A 101 -7.26 -6.01 13.79
C HIS A 101 -6.90 -6.32 12.34
N PHE A 102 -5.87 -7.15 12.16
CA PHE A 102 -5.43 -7.66 10.85
C PHE A 102 -6.45 -8.60 10.19
N GLU A 103 -7.26 -9.32 10.97
CA GLU A 103 -8.23 -10.26 10.42
C GLU A 103 -9.44 -9.54 9.78
N SER A 104 -10.00 -8.54 10.46
CA SER A 104 -11.06 -7.69 9.88
C SER A 104 -10.56 -6.98 8.62
N THR A 105 -9.27 -6.66 8.58
CA THR A 105 -8.61 -6.09 7.41
C THR A 105 -8.62 -7.01 6.20
N CYS A 106 -8.26 -8.28 6.40
CA CYS A 106 -8.31 -9.25 5.31
C CYS A 106 -9.74 -9.41 4.79
N LEU A 107 -10.72 -9.44 5.70
CA LEU A 107 -12.14 -9.49 5.32
C LEU A 107 -12.58 -8.26 4.52
N ASP A 108 -12.15 -7.06 4.91
CA ASP A 108 -12.43 -5.82 4.18
C ASP A 108 -11.86 -5.88 2.76
N ILE A 109 -10.61 -6.32 2.59
CA ILE A 109 -9.97 -6.46 1.27
C ILE A 109 -10.73 -7.45 0.39
N LEU A 110 -11.17 -8.58 0.95
CA LEU A 110 -11.95 -9.59 0.22
C LEU A 110 -13.34 -9.09 -0.14
N ASP A 111 -13.99 -8.33 0.74
CA ASP A 111 -15.30 -7.73 0.46
C ASP A 111 -15.19 -6.65 -0.64
N VAL A 112 -14.15 -5.81 -0.55
CA VAL A 112 -13.80 -4.83 -1.59
C VAL A 112 -13.54 -5.52 -2.93
N TYR A 113 -12.74 -6.59 -2.95
CA TYR A 113 -12.50 -7.40 -4.15
C TYR A 113 -13.82 -7.94 -4.71
N ARG A 114 -14.66 -8.57 -3.87
CA ARG A 114 -15.94 -9.13 -4.31
C ARG A 114 -16.85 -8.07 -4.92
N ARG A 115 -16.97 -6.88 -4.31
CA ARG A 115 -17.81 -5.79 -4.81
C ARG A 115 -17.38 -5.31 -6.20
N TYR A 116 -16.07 -5.31 -6.49
CA TYR A 116 -15.55 -4.84 -7.78
C TYR A 116 -15.47 -5.90 -8.86
N MET A 117 -15.16 -7.13 -8.48
CA MET A 117 -14.93 -8.24 -9.41
C MET A 117 -16.24 -9.00 -9.71
N GLY A 118 -17.26 -8.83 -8.86
CA GLY A 118 -18.53 -9.55 -8.97
C GLY A 118 -18.49 -10.99 -8.45
N GLU A 119 -17.31 -11.47 -8.03
CA GLU A 119 -17.10 -12.83 -7.52
C GLU A 119 -16.17 -12.84 -6.30
N PRO A 120 -16.29 -13.81 -5.38
CA PRO A 120 -15.37 -13.93 -4.24
C PRO A 120 -13.94 -14.23 -4.71
N PHE A 121 -12.95 -13.71 -3.98
CA PHE A 121 -11.55 -14.03 -4.24
C PHE A 121 -11.30 -15.54 -4.06
N ASP A 122 -10.69 -16.16 -5.05
CA ASP A 122 -10.36 -17.58 -5.04
C ASP A 122 -8.91 -17.78 -4.60
N PHE A 123 -8.74 -18.15 -3.33
CA PHE A 123 -7.43 -18.42 -2.73
C PHE A 123 -6.68 -19.58 -3.37
N SER A 124 -7.37 -20.51 -4.05
CA SER A 124 -6.71 -21.66 -4.70
C SER A 124 -5.84 -21.24 -5.91
N LYS A 125 -6.13 -20.06 -6.48
CA LYS A 125 -5.38 -19.49 -7.61
C LYS A 125 -4.11 -18.75 -7.18
N VAL A 126 -3.88 -18.59 -5.88
CA VAL A 126 -2.65 -18.01 -5.34
C VAL A 126 -1.53 -19.05 -5.44
N THR A 127 -0.78 -19.01 -6.53
CA THR A 127 0.46 -19.78 -6.68
C THR A 127 1.55 -19.10 -5.84
N ARG A 128 2.06 -19.78 -4.82
CA ARG A 128 3.22 -19.32 -4.04
C ARG A 128 4.44 -19.36 -4.97
N GLY A 129 4.78 -18.23 -5.57
CA GLY A 129 6.05 -18.02 -6.26
C GLY A 129 7.06 -17.29 -5.38
N LEU A 130 7.15 -17.67 -4.10
CA LEU A 130 8.18 -17.20 -3.17
C LEU A 130 8.94 -18.43 -2.68
N ASP A 131 9.62 -19.11 -3.60
CA ASP A 131 10.78 -19.90 -3.24
C ASP A 131 11.86 -18.88 -2.89
N VAL A 132 11.91 -18.53 -1.61
CA VAL A 132 13.10 -17.95 -1.01
C VAL A 132 14.12 -19.08 -1.03
N ASP A 133 15.16 -18.96 -1.84
CA ASP A 133 16.34 -19.84 -1.81
C ASP A 133 17.08 -19.65 -0.47
N ASP A 134 16.47 -20.10 0.63
CA ASP A 134 17.12 -20.30 1.92
C ASP A 134 17.72 -21.72 1.94
N ASN A 135 18.73 -21.97 1.10
CA ASN A 135 19.64 -23.08 1.35
C ASN A 135 20.95 -22.98 0.55
N GLN A 136 21.92 -22.25 1.10
CA GLN A 136 23.34 -22.65 1.01
C GLN A 136 24.18 -21.98 2.10
N ASP A 137 23.88 -22.31 3.36
CA ASP A 137 24.88 -22.37 4.42
C ASP A 137 25.03 -23.84 4.82
N GLY A 138 26.02 -24.50 4.22
CA GLY A 138 26.43 -25.86 4.52
C GLY A 138 27.94 -25.94 4.40
N ALA A 139 28.62 -25.67 5.51
CA ALA A 139 30.04 -25.89 5.67
C ALA A 139 30.38 -27.37 5.41
N HIS A 140 31.36 -27.60 4.54
CA HIS A 140 32.46 -28.55 4.70
C HIS A 140 33.64 -28.12 3.84
#